data_AF-A0A2N0QK71-F1
#
_entry.id   AF-A0A2N0QK71-F1
#
_cell.length_a   1.000
_cell.length_b   1.000
_cell.length_c   1.000
_cell.angle_alpha   90.00
_cell.angle_beta   90.00
_cell.angle_gamma   90.00
#
_symmetry.space_group_name_H-M   'P 1'
#
loop_
_entity.id
_entity.type
_entity.pdbx_description
1 polymer ?
#
loop_
_entity_poly.entity_id
_entity_poly.type
_entity_poly.pdbx_seq_one_letter_code
_entity_poly.pdbx_strand_id
1 'polypeptide(L)'
;MNMDMLGMNMDIETYLNQDEAYMSMMGEWMEMDPSELGLESFDQINKEEMEKLTKFTEQFEMTEEENQYVLKLSGNDETYRELIEDVISSSMGEVSADPYMEELINSIKIKNLNLEYHIDKETFIHTMQVFDIELEMVDGDTTTP
;
A
#
# COMPACT_ATOMS: atom_id res chain seq x y z
N MET A 1 1.48 -8.74 -0.90
CA MET A 1 2.46 -7.63 -0.93
C MET A 1 3.84 -8.27 -0.89
N ASN A 2 4.77 -7.87 -1.76
CA ASN A 2 6.14 -8.40 -1.74
C ASN A 2 7.02 -7.34 -1.07
N MET A 3 7.48 -7.61 0.16
CA MET A 3 8.38 -6.73 0.90
C MET A 3 9.75 -7.41 0.97
N ASP A 4 10.76 -6.76 0.40
CA ASP A 4 12.16 -7.21 0.45
C ASP A 4 12.83 -6.59 1.68
N MET A 5 12.75 -7.29 2.81
CA MET A 5 13.52 -6.99 4.01
C MET A 5 14.68 -7.98 4.06
N LEU A 6 15.92 -7.47 3.97
CA LEU A 6 17.18 -8.22 4.16
C LEU A 6 17.62 -9.18 3.04
N GLY A 7 17.08 -9.04 1.81
CA GLY A 7 17.40 -9.96 0.71
C GLY A 7 16.74 -11.33 0.86
N MET A 8 15.75 -11.44 1.76
CA MET A 8 14.79 -12.52 1.79
C MET A 8 13.48 -12.01 1.20
N ASN A 9 13.16 -12.50 0.02
CA ASN A 9 11.86 -12.27 -0.60
C ASN A 9 10.81 -13.01 0.24
N MET A 10 10.01 -12.27 1.02
CA MET A 10 8.91 -12.83 1.79
C MET A 10 7.61 -12.63 1.01
N ASP A 11 7.09 -13.72 0.46
CA ASP A 11 5.75 -13.76 -0.09
C ASP A 11 4.75 -13.86 1.06
N ILE A 12 3.94 -12.81 1.21
CA ILE A 12 2.82 -12.74 2.14
C ILE A 12 1.53 -12.74 1.33
N GLU A 13 0.71 -13.76 1.53
CA GLU A 13 -0.65 -13.85 0.98
C GLU A 13 -1.66 -13.64 2.10
N THR A 14 -2.69 -12.83 1.85
CA THR A 14 -3.77 -12.60 2.82
C THR A 14 -5.10 -12.95 2.19
N TYR A 15 -5.94 -13.70 2.91
CA TYR A 15 -7.31 -14.02 2.52
C TYR A 15 -8.25 -13.55 3.63
N LEU A 16 -9.22 -12.71 3.28
CA LEU A 16 -10.18 -12.13 4.21
C LEU A 16 -11.59 -12.53 3.81
N ASN A 17 -12.39 -12.96 4.78
CA ASN A 17 -13.84 -13.01 4.68
C ASN A 17 -14.46 -12.17 5.82
N GLN A 18 -15.78 -12.00 5.85
CA GLN A 18 -16.45 -11.12 6.84
C GLN A 18 -16.18 -11.49 8.31
N ASP A 19 -15.85 -12.76 8.58
CA ASP A 19 -15.73 -13.30 9.93
C ASP A 19 -14.31 -13.83 10.25
N GLU A 20 -13.47 -14.07 9.23
CA GLU A 20 -12.19 -14.76 9.36
C GLU A 20 -11.11 -14.13 8.46
N ALA A 21 -9.90 -14.02 9.01
CA ALA A 21 -8.72 -13.57 8.31
C ALA A 21 -7.66 -14.67 8.30
N TYR A 22 -6.98 -14.83 7.17
CA TYR A 22 -5.91 -15.79 7.01
C TYR A 22 -4.69 -15.10 6.39
N MET A 23 -3.51 -15.34 6.96
CA MET A 23 -2.24 -14.86 6.44
C MET A 23 -1.31 -16.03 6.18
N SER A 24 -0.78 -16.13 4.97
CA SER A 24 0.25 -17.08 4.59
C SER A 24 1.61 -16.40 4.68
N MET A 25 2.50 -16.96 5.49
CA MET A 25 3.92 -16.57 5.51
C MET A 25 4.76 -17.82 5.28
N MET A 26 5.68 -17.77 4.31
CA MET A 26 6.53 -18.92 3.94
C MET A 26 5.73 -20.18 3.57
N GLY A 27 4.50 -20.03 3.09
CA GLY A 27 3.60 -21.12 2.72
C GLY A 27 2.81 -21.76 3.88
N GLU A 28 2.93 -21.23 5.09
CA GLU A 28 2.14 -21.64 6.27
C GLU A 28 1.00 -20.65 6.49
N TRP A 29 -0.23 -21.15 6.51
CA TRP A 29 -1.42 -20.35 6.76
C TRP A 29 -1.71 -20.25 8.25
N MET A 30 -1.83 -19.02 8.74
CA MET A 30 -2.24 -18.70 10.10
C MET A 30 -3.56 -17.96 10.08
N GLU A 31 -4.51 -18.42 10.90
CA GLU A 31 -5.75 -17.72 11.19
C GLU A 31 -5.44 -16.52 12.10
N MET A 32 -6.01 -15.37 11.76
CA MET A 32 -5.91 -14.13 12.51
C MET A 32 -7.31 -13.58 12.74
N ASP A 33 -7.47 -12.75 13.77
CA ASP A 33 -8.71 -12.01 13.95
C ASP A 33 -8.77 -10.90 12.87
N PRO A 34 -9.86 -10.77 12.10
CA PRO A 34 -10.00 -9.70 11.09
C PRO A 34 -9.76 -8.30 11.64
N SER A 35 -10.11 -8.06 12.92
CA SER A 35 -9.90 -6.77 13.59
C SER A 35 -8.43 -6.49 13.87
N GLU A 36 -7.59 -7.51 14.02
CA GLU A 36 -6.14 -7.37 14.19
C GLU A 36 -5.42 -7.03 12.88
N LEU A 37 -6.04 -7.28 11.72
CA LEU A 37 -5.47 -6.92 10.42
C LEU A 37 -5.70 -5.45 10.04
N GLY A 38 -6.52 -4.70 10.80
CA GLY A 38 -6.84 -3.30 10.47
C GLY A 38 -7.60 -3.12 9.15
N LEU A 39 -8.13 -4.22 8.58
CA LEU A 39 -8.70 -4.27 7.24
C LEU A 39 -10.16 -3.80 7.15
N GLU A 40 -10.79 -3.36 8.24
CA GLU A 40 -12.09 -2.66 8.18
C GLU A 40 -12.04 -1.42 7.24
N SER A 41 -10.83 -0.93 6.98
CA SER A 41 -10.52 0.23 6.14
C SER A 41 -10.32 -0.12 4.65
N PHE A 42 -10.14 -1.40 4.30
CA PHE A 42 -9.71 -1.79 2.95
C PHE A 42 -10.85 -1.71 1.92
N ASP A 43 -12.10 -1.78 2.38
CA ASP A 43 -13.25 -1.89 1.50
C ASP A 43 -13.64 -0.58 0.81
N GLN A 44 -13.24 0.58 1.33
CA GLN A 44 -13.63 1.85 0.74
C GLN A 44 -12.53 2.87 0.99
N ILE A 45 -11.93 3.34 -0.10
CA ILE A 45 -11.23 4.62 -0.07
C ILE A 45 -12.18 5.62 0.61
N ASN A 46 -11.80 6.03 1.82
CA ASN A 46 -12.64 6.90 2.60
C ASN A 46 -12.50 8.34 2.09
N LYS A 47 -13.34 9.25 2.57
CA LYS A 47 -13.33 10.64 2.12
C LYS A 47 -11.96 11.30 2.31
N GLU A 48 -11.26 10.98 3.39
CA GLU A 48 -9.96 11.56 3.71
C GLU A 48 -8.88 11.09 2.73
N GLU A 49 -8.88 9.81 2.38
CA GLU A 49 -7.99 9.24 1.36
C GLU A 49 -8.27 9.82 -0.03
N MET A 50 -9.53 10.00 -0.41
CA MET A 50 -9.89 10.72 -1.63
C MET A 50 -9.36 12.16 -1.64
N GLU A 51 -9.50 12.89 -0.53
CA GLU A 51 -9.01 14.26 -0.43
C GLU A 51 -7.48 14.33 -0.59
N LYS A 52 -6.74 13.37 -0.03
CA LYS A 52 -5.28 13.29 -0.23
C LYS A 52 -4.91 13.06 -1.70
N LEU A 53 -5.65 12.21 -2.41
CA LEU A 53 -5.40 11.94 -3.83
C LEU A 53 -5.64 13.17 -4.73
N THR A 54 -6.50 14.11 -4.31
CA THR A 54 -6.71 15.35 -5.08
C THR A 54 -5.43 16.19 -5.25
N LYS A 55 -4.46 16.08 -4.32
CA LYS A 55 -3.16 16.75 -4.44
C LYS A 55 -2.37 16.30 -5.67
N PHE A 56 -2.63 15.09 -6.16
CA PHE A 56 -1.93 14.47 -7.28
C PHE A 56 -2.73 14.51 -8.59
N THR A 57 -3.88 15.21 -8.63
CA THR A 57 -4.79 15.23 -9.79
C THR A 57 -4.09 15.58 -11.10
N GLU A 58 -3.12 16.49 -11.09
CA GLU A 58 -2.37 16.88 -12.29
C GLU A 58 -1.36 15.82 -12.78
N GLN A 59 -1.00 14.88 -11.90
CA GLN A 59 -0.05 13.79 -12.16
C GLN A 59 -0.76 12.49 -12.57
N PHE A 60 -2.07 12.41 -12.35
CA PHE A 60 -2.88 11.27 -12.79
C PHE A 60 -3.09 11.30 -14.30
N GLU A 61 -2.77 10.17 -14.93
CA GLU A 61 -3.20 9.86 -16.28
C GLU A 61 -4.54 9.15 -16.21
N MET A 62 -5.56 9.72 -16.86
CA MET A 62 -6.88 9.09 -16.98
C MET A 62 -7.07 8.50 -18.37
N THR A 63 -7.36 7.21 -18.42
CA THR A 63 -7.79 6.51 -19.64
C THR A 63 -9.25 6.10 -19.51
N GLU A 64 -10.00 6.29 -20.59
CA GLU A 64 -11.40 5.86 -20.66
C GLU A 64 -11.50 4.53 -21.41
N GLU A 65 -11.97 3.49 -20.73
CA GLU A 65 -12.27 2.17 -21.30
C GLU A 65 -13.79 1.98 -21.46
N GLU A 66 -14.29 0.88 -22.04
CA GLU A 66 -15.73 0.73 -22.33
C GLU A 66 -16.62 0.93 -21.09
N ASN A 67 -16.30 0.28 -19.97
CA ASN A 67 -17.14 0.28 -18.76
C ASN A 67 -16.53 1.02 -17.56
N GLN A 68 -15.28 1.49 -17.67
CA GLN A 68 -14.55 2.03 -16.53
C GLN A 68 -13.66 3.22 -16.90
N TYR A 69 -13.37 4.07 -15.92
CA TYR A 69 -12.26 5.01 -15.93
C TYR A 69 -11.07 4.36 -15.24
N VAL A 70 -9.91 4.40 -15.89
CA VAL A 70 -8.64 3.94 -15.32
C VAL A 70 -7.80 5.18 -14.99
N LEU A 71 -7.59 5.43 -13.70
CA LEU A 71 -6.72 6.49 -13.20
C LEU A 71 -5.38 5.88 -12.83
N LYS A 72 -4.30 6.36 -13.44
CA LYS A 72 -2.96 5.86 -13.18
C LYS A 72 -2.05 6.98 -12.68
N LEU A 73 -1.38 6.74 -11.57
CA LEU A 73 -0.30 7.56 -11.05
C LEU A 73 0.97 6.71 -11.09
N SER A 74 2.00 7.17 -11.81
CA SER A 74 3.26 6.45 -11.86
C SER A 74 4.46 7.38 -11.77
N GLY A 75 5.54 6.89 -11.16
CA GLY A 75 6.80 7.61 -11.06
C GLY A 75 7.50 7.43 -9.72
N ASN A 76 8.44 8.31 -9.42
CA ASN A 76 9.31 8.24 -8.25
C ASN A 76 9.50 9.62 -7.59
N ASP A 77 8.49 10.47 -7.71
CA ASP A 77 8.50 11.80 -7.12
C ASP A 77 8.47 11.70 -5.58
N GLU A 78 9.24 12.55 -4.90
CA GLU A 78 9.29 12.56 -3.43
C GLU A 78 7.93 12.89 -2.79
N THR A 79 7.04 13.59 -3.51
CA THR A 79 5.67 13.86 -3.05
C THR A 79 4.84 12.59 -2.87
N TYR A 80 5.20 11.48 -3.53
CA TYR A 80 4.52 10.19 -3.36
C TYR A 80 4.85 9.51 -2.02
N ARG A 81 5.83 10.01 -1.28
CA ARG A 81 6.18 9.50 0.05
C ARG A 81 5.01 9.54 1.02
N GLU A 82 4.21 10.61 1.00
CA GLU A 82 3.00 10.71 1.84
C GLU A 82 2.04 9.53 1.59
N LEU A 83 1.86 9.11 0.32
CA LEU A 83 0.98 7.98 -0.03
C LEU A 83 1.52 6.65 0.49
N ILE A 84 2.83 6.47 0.47
CA ILE A 84 3.47 5.23 0.94
C ILE A 84 3.45 5.17 2.47
N GLU A 85 3.73 6.28 3.15
CA GLU A 85 3.64 6.39 4.60
C GLU A 85 2.22 6.07 5.09
N ASP A 86 1.19 6.60 4.40
CA ASP A 86 -0.20 6.29 4.68
C ASP A 86 -0.51 4.80 4.48
N VAL A 87 -0.10 4.21 3.35
CA VAL A 87 -0.36 2.79 3.10
C VAL A 87 0.36 1.89 4.09
N ILE A 88 1.62 2.16 4.43
CA ILE A 88 2.36 1.40 5.44
C ILE A 88 1.67 1.54 6.80
N SER A 89 1.29 2.75 7.20
CA SER A 89 0.60 2.99 8.48
C SER A 89 -0.75 2.26 8.55
N SER A 90 -1.55 2.34 7.49
CA SER A 90 -2.84 1.62 7.38
C SER A 90 -2.67 0.11 7.35
N SER A 91 -1.59 -0.40 6.74
CA SER A 91 -1.33 -1.85 6.64
C SER A 91 -0.78 -2.46 7.93
N MET A 92 -0.06 -1.66 8.73
CA MET A 92 0.62 -2.13 9.95
C MET A 92 -0.15 -1.83 11.24
N GLY A 93 -1.19 -1.00 11.19
CA GLY A 93 -1.99 -0.64 12.36
C GLY A 93 -1.12 -0.03 13.48
N GLU A 94 -1.39 -0.42 14.74
CA GLU A 94 -0.63 0.06 15.92
C GLU A 94 0.86 -0.31 15.92
N VAL A 95 1.31 -1.26 15.08
CA VAL A 95 2.72 -1.65 14.94
C VAL A 95 3.56 -0.53 14.30
N SER A 96 2.92 0.42 13.61
CA SER A 96 3.57 1.62 13.05
C SER A 96 4.17 2.56 14.10
N ALA A 97 3.79 2.44 15.38
CA ALA A 97 4.26 3.31 16.47
C ALA A 97 5.59 2.84 17.10
N ASP A 98 6.18 1.74 16.61
CA ASP A 98 7.52 1.32 17.04
C ASP A 98 8.58 2.32 16.51
N PRO A 99 9.42 2.92 17.37
CA PRO A 99 10.50 3.82 16.95
C PRO A 99 11.45 3.21 15.91
N TYR A 100 11.62 1.88 15.94
CA TYR A 100 12.40 1.15 14.94
C TYR A 100 11.72 1.18 13.55
N MET A 101 10.39 1.15 13.51
CA MET A 101 9.62 1.21 12.26
C MET A 101 9.62 2.63 11.67
N GLU A 102 9.59 3.65 12.52
CA GLU A 102 9.70 5.06 12.10
C GLU A 102 11.06 5.35 11.43
N GLU A 103 12.17 4.83 11.98
CA GLU A 103 13.49 4.93 11.34
C GLU A 103 13.55 4.19 10.00
N LEU A 104 12.89 3.03 9.93
CA LEU A 104 12.80 2.20 8.73
C LEU A 104 12.06 2.95 7.62
N ILE A 105 10.86 3.47 7.89
CA ILE A 105 10.10 4.32 6.96
C ILE A 105 10.93 5.53 6.53
N ASN A 106 11.67 6.11 7.48
CA ASN A 106 12.51 7.26 7.18
C ASN A 106 13.66 6.95 6.21
N SER A 107 14.22 5.75 6.29
CA SER A 107 15.32 5.24 5.47
C SER A 107 14.90 4.71 4.08
N ILE A 108 13.60 4.62 3.81
CA ILE A 108 13.08 4.12 2.53
C ILE A 108 13.21 5.18 1.43
N LYS A 109 13.75 4.74 0.30
CA LYS A 109 13.77 5.48 -0.96
C LYS A 109 12.84 4.83 -1.97
N ILE A 110 12.00 5.64 -2.59
CA ILE A 110 11.05 5.19 -3.62
C ILE A 110 11.82 5.02 -4.94
N LYS A 111 11.87 3.80 -5.48
CA LYS A 111 12.42 3.55 -6.82
C LYS A 111 11.36 3.77 -7.88
N ASN A 112 10.17 3.24 -7.62
CA ASN A 112 9.03 3.34 -8.50
C ASN A 112 7.74 3.17 -7.69
N LEU A 113 6.70 3.90 -8.07
CA LEU A 113 5.35 3.72 -7.59
C LEU A 113 4.44 3.65 -8.81
N ASN A 114 3.55 2.66 -8.83
CA ASN A 114 2.45 2.53 -9.77
C ASN A 114 1.17 2.32 -8.96
N LEU A 115 0.33 3.34 -8.95
CA LEU A 115 -0.99 3.30 -8.35
C LEU A 115 -2.02 3.39 -9.48
N GLU A 116 -2.94 2.44 -9.53
CA GLU A 116 -3.99 2.36 -10.54
C GLU A 116 -5.35 2.17 -9.86
N TYR A 117 -6.32 2.98 -10.25
CA TYR A 117 -7.71 2.87 -9.80
C TYR A 117 -8.63 2.62 -10.99
N HIS A 118 -9.51 1.64 -10.85
CA HIS A 118 -10.56 1.32 -11.82
C HIS A 118 -11.89 1.76 -11.24
N ILE A 119 -12.57 2.66 -11.92
CA ILE A 119 -13.82 3.27 -11.46
C ILE A 119 -14.92 2.93 -12.44
N ASP A 120 -16.00 2.33 -11.95
CA ASP A 120 -17.18 2.02 -12.74
C ASP A 120 -17.84 3.32 -13.24
N LYS A 121 -18.14 3.40 -14.55
CA LYS A 121 -18.68 4.63 -15.16
C LYS A 121 -20.11 4.96 -14.76
N GLU A 122 -20.92 3.96 -14.40
CA GLU A 122 -22.34 4.18 -14.11
C GLU A 122 -22.54 4.65 -12.67
N THR A 123 -21.79 4.03 -11.76
CA THR A 123 -21.93 4.21 -10.32
C THR A 123 -20.87 5.15 -9.72
N PHE A 124 -19.78 5.38 -10.44
CA PHE A 124 -18.57 6.07 -9.94
C PHE A 124 -17.96 5.39 -8.71
N ILE A 125 -18.27 4.11 -8.51
CA ILE A 125 -17.71 3.31 -7.44
C ILE A 125 -16.38 2.74 -7.91
N HIS A 126 -15.39 2.84 -7.03
CA HIS A 126 -14.10 2.19 -7.21
C HIS A 126 -14.26 0.66 -7.18
N THR A 127 -13.74 -0.03 -8.19
CA THR A 127 -13.92 -1.48 -8.41
C THR A 127 -12.63 -2.28 -8.26
N MET A 128 -11.47 -1.69 -8.55
CA MET A 128 -10.18 -2.35 -8.43
C MET A 128 -9.06 -1.33 -8.22
N GLN A 129 -8.21 -1.60 -7.24
CA GLN A 129 -6.99 -0.84 -6.97
C GLN A 129 -5.79 -1.75 -7.22
N VAL A 130 -4.82 -1.26 -7.99
CA VAL A 130 -3.49 -1.87 -8.10
C VAL A 130 -2.50 -0.94 -7.44
N PHE A 131 -1.75 -1.48 -6.48
CA PHE A 131 -0.69 -0.75 -5.80
C PHE A 131 0.60 -1.54 -5.89
N ASP A 132 1.50 -1.07 -6.74
CA ASP A 132 2.80 -1.66 -7.00
C ASP A 132 3.86 -0.61 -6.63
N ILE A 133 4.69 -0.95 -5.65
CA ILE A 133 5.76 -0.08 -5.19
C ILE A 133 7.06 -0.86 -5.20
N GLU A 134 8.08 -0.24 -5.77
CA GLU A 134 9.47 -0.64 -5.62
C GLU A 134 10.16 0.29 -4.62
N LEU A 135 10.57 -0.27 -3.49
CA LEU A 135 11.25 0.42 -2.39
C LEU A 135 12.70 -0.03 -2.28
N GLU A 136 13.60 0.89 -1.97
CA GLU A 136 14.99 0.61 -1.60
C GLU A 136 15.24 1.12 -0.18
N MET A 137 15.60 0.21 0.73
CA MET A 137 16.12 0.61 2.04
C MET A 137 17.56 1.07 1.87
N VAL A 138 17.82 2.34 2.19
CA VAL A 138 19.18 2.84 2.27
C VAL A 138 19.68 2.54 3.67
N ASP A 139 20.48 1.48 3.80
CA ASP A 139 21.07 1.10 5.08
C ASP A 139 21.80 2.30 5.67
N GLY A 140 21.35 2.74 6.85
CA GLY A 140 22.02 3.77 7.62
C GLY A 140 23.31 3.20 8.16
N ASP A 141 24.38 3.28 7.35
CA ASP A 141 25.78 3.05 7.71
C ASP A 141 25.95 2.09 8.90
N THR A 142 25.87 0.78 8.63
CA THR A 142 26.25 -0.26 9.58
C THR A 142 27.75 -0.20 9.82
N THR A 143 28.20 0.81 10.56
CA THR A 143 29.50 0.80 11.23
C THR A 143 29.45 -0.30 12.29
N THR A 144 29.82 -1.49 11.85
CA THR A 144 30.02 -2.66 12.70
C THR A 144 31.17 -2.35 13.67
N PRO A 145 31.01 -2.54 14.99
CA PRO A 145 32.08 -2.31 15.97
C PRO A 145 33.21 -3.35 15.87
#